data_AF-A0A4W3JKH2-F1
#
_entry.id   AF-A0A4W3JKH2-F1
#
_cell.length_a   1.000
_cell.length_b   1.000
_cell.length_c   1.000
_cell.angle_alpha   90.00
_cell.angle_beta   90.00
_cell.angle_gamma   90.00
#
_symmetry.space_group_name_H-M   'P 1'
#
loop_
_entity.id
_entity.type
_entity.pdbx_description
1 polymer ?
#
loop_
_entity_poly.entity_id
_entity_poly.type
_entity_poly.pdbx_seq_one_letter_code
_entity_poly.pdbx_strand_id
1 'polypeptide(L)'
;KAGCSTVTCDSCQLRKYQLALDCSVVTFSNVVFSDEFPLLTTKRVFFKGVLEELLWFIKGSTNSKELSERGVKIWDANSSRDFLDKLGFMSREEGDLGPVYGFQWRHYGADYKDMHSDYTGQGVDQLQKVIDTIKNNPDDRRIIMCAWNPKGK
;
A
#
# COMPACT_ATOMS: atom_id res chain seq x y z
N LYS A 1 33.99 -3.97 17.65
CA LYS A 1 33.38 -5.02 18.49
C LYS A 1 32.08 -4.46 19.07
N ALA A 2 30.95 -4.70 18.42
CA ALA A 2 29.62 -4.40 18.96
C ALA A 2 28.92 -5.76 19.15
N GLY A 3 28.56 -6.06 20.38
CA GLY A 3 27.99 -7.36 20.77
C GLY A 3 26.59 -7.54 20.18
N CYS A 4 26.38 -8.69 19.55
CA CYS A 4 25.05 -9.18 19.20
C CYS A 4 24.40 -9.69 20.48
N SER A 5 23.46 -8.92 21.05
CA SER A 5 22.57 -9.41 22.09
C SER A 5 21.46 -10.22 21.42
N THR A 6 21.55 -11.54 21.54
CA THR A 6 20.50 -12.49 21.17
C THR A 6 19.30 -12.26 22.07
N VAL A 7 18.22 -11.68 21.54
CA VAL A 7 16.89 -11.74 22.16
C VAL A 7 16.32 -13.10 21.80
N THR A 8 16.30 -14.03 22.75
CA THR A 8 15.60 -15.32 22.60
C THR A 8 14.10 -15.05 22.58
N CYS A 9 13.47 -15.30 21.44
CA CYS A 9 12.02 -15.37 21.29
C CYS A 9 11.63 -16.82 21.12
N ASP A 10 10.89 -17.37 22.09
CA ASP A 10 10.64 -18.83 22.22
C ASP A 10 9.79 -19.44 21.10
N SER A 11 9.30 -18.65 20.14
CA SER A 11 8.49 -19.12 19.00
C SER A 11 8.89 -18.55 17.63
N CYS A 12 10.02 -17.84 17.53
CA CYS A 12 10.34 -17.12 16.31
C CYS A 12 11.27 -17.90 15.35
N GLN A 13 10.84 -18.04 14.10
CA GLN A 13 11.65 -18.60 13.02
C GLN A 13 12.41 -17.47 12.32
N LEU A 14 13.74 -17.47 12.43
CA LEU A 14 14.59 -16.55 11.69
C LEU A 14 14.60 -16.90 10.20
N ARG A 15 14.31 -15.92 9.34
CA ARG A 15 14.44 -16.04 7.88
C ARG A 15 15.18 -14.83 7.31
N LYS A 16 16.05 -15.08 6.34
CA LYS A 16 16.66 -14.04 5.50
C LYS A 16 15.67 -13.64 4.41
N TYR A 17 15.34 -12.36 4.34
CA TYR A 17 14.46 -11.79 3.32
C TYR A 17 15.25 -10.96 2.30
N GLN A 18 14.55 -10.47 1.27
CA GLN A 18 15.14 -9.76 0.11
C GLN A 18 15.97 -8.51 0.48
N LEU A 19 15.81 -7.97 1.68
CA LEU A 19 16.61 -6.85 2.21
C LEU A 19 17.84 -7.30 3.01
N ALA A 20 18.18 -8.59 3.04
CA ALA A 20 19.28 -9.17 3.82
C ALA A 20 19.23 -8.88 5.34
N LEU A 21 18.05 -8.50 5.85
CA LEU A 21 17.77 -8.36 7.27
C LEU A 21 17.22 -9.69 7.81
N ASP A 22 17.63 -10.05 9.02
CA ASP A 22 17.01 -11.13 9.78
C ASP A 22 15.69 -10.62 10.35
N CYS A 23 14.58 -11.24 9.94
CA CYS A 23 13.26 -10.88 10.44
C CYS A 23 12.69 -11.99 11.33
N SER A 24 12.16 -11.56 12.47
CA SER A 24 11.30 -12.35 13.35
C SER A 24 9.85 -12.18 12.92
N VAL A 25 9.18 -13.25 12.48
CA VAL A 25 7.77 -13.20 12.05
C VAL A 25 6.87 -13.66 13.19
N VAL A 26 5.94 -12.80 13.61
CA VAL A 26 4.86 -13.09 14.56
C VAL A 26 3.55 -12.63 13.91
N THR A 27 2.52 -13.47 13.91
CA THR A 27 1.23 -13.21 13.23
C THR A 27 0.07 -13.27 14.21
N PHE A 28 -0.47 -12.13 14.64
CA PHE A 28 -1.77 -11.98 15.33
C PHE A 28 -2.22 -10.51 15.08
N SER A 29 -3.48 -10.06 15.08
CA SER A 29 -4.67 -10.40 15.87
C SER A 29 -5.90 -9.66 15.30
N ASN A 30 -7.12 -10.09 15.65
CA ASN A 30 -8.35 -9.31 15.42
C ASN A 30 -8.36 -8.07 16.33
N VAL A 31 -8.71 -6.91 15.79
CA VAL A 31 -8.99 -5.68 16.56
C VAL A 31 -10.50 -5.45 16.55
N VAL A 32 -11.10 -5.40 17.73
CA VAL A 32 -12.53 -5.04 17.88
C VAL A 32 -12.61 -3.53 17.96
N PHE A 33 -13.43 -2.91 17.10
CA PHE A 33 -13.74 -1.50 17.20
C PHE A 33 -14.80 -1.31 18.31
N SER A 34 -14.38 -0.75 19.45
CA SER A 34 -15.26 -0.05 20.39
C SER A 34 -15.37 1.43 19.97
N ASP A 35 -16.05 2.28 20.73
CA ASP A 35 -16.22 3.73 20.47
C ASP A 35 -14.90 4.56 20.43
N GLU A 36 -13.74 3.91 20.25
CA GLU A 36 -12.40 4.46 20.24
C GLU A 36 -11.65 4.09 18.94
N PHE A 37 -10.71 4.93 18.54
CA PHE A 37 -9.87 4.70 17.36
C PHE A 37 -8.58 3.96 17.76
N PRO A 38 -8.25 2.78 17.17
CA PRO A 38 -7.15 1.93 17.61
C PRO A 38 -5.78 2.44 17.13
N LEU A 39 -5.40 3.65 17.52
CA LEU A 39 -4.08 4.20 17.28
C LEU A 39 -3.13 3.76 18.41
N LEU A 40 -2.03 3.10 18.07
CA LEU A 40 -1.03 2.68 19.06
C LEU A 40 -0.55 3.89 19.89
N THR A 41 -0.64 3.78 21.21
CA THR A 41 -0.26 4.85 22.16
C THR A 41 1.16 4.70 22.70
N THR A 42 1.71 3.48 22.67
CA THR A 42 3.08 3.18 23.15
C THR A 42 4.17 3.85 22.32
N LYS A 43 3.86 4.20 21.06
CA LYS A 43 4.71 4.98 20.17
C LYS A 43 3.83 5.89 19.32
N ARG A 44 4.24 7.15 19.17
CA ARG A 44 3.53 8.10 18.29
C ARG A 44 3.52 7.59 16.85
N VAL A 45 2.33 7.39 16.30
CA VAL A 45 2.09 7.05 14.90
C VAL A 45 2.07 8.31 14.04
N PHE A 46 2.64 8.25 12.84
CA PHE A 46 2.60 9.35 11.87
C PHE A 46 1.24 9.43 11.17
N PHE A 47 0.21 9.87 11.90
CA PHE A 47 -1.17 9.86 11.42
C PHE A 47 -1.40 10.71 10.16
N LYS A 48 -0.72 11.86 10.04
CA LYS A 48 -0.77 12.66 8.81
C LYS A 48 -0.38 11.84 7.57
N GLY A 49 0.65 11.01 7.67
CA GLY A 49 1.06 10.12 6.59
C GLY A 49 -0.02 9.11 6.21
N VAL A 50 -0.60 8.45 7.22
CA VAL A 50 -1.67 7.45 7.02
C VAL A 50 -2.89 8.06 6.34
N LEU A 51 -3.31 9.26 6.76
CA LEU A 51 -4.48 9.94 6.20
C LEU A 51 -4.24 10.38 4.76
N GLU A 52 -3.12 11.06 4.47
CA GLU A 52 -2.81 11.52 3.11
C GLU A 52 -2.60 10.35 2.14
N GLU A 53 -1.97 9.26 2.61
CA GLU A 53 -1.82 8.03 1.82
C GLU A 53 -3.18 7.38 1.50
N LEU A 54 -4.09 7.29 2.49
CA LEU A 54 -5.42 6.73 2.25
C LEU A 54 -6.22 7.56 1.24
N LEU A 55 -6.18 8.89 1.35
CA LEU A 55 -6.82 9.78 0.39
C LEU A 55 -6.21 9.64 -1.02
N TRP A 56 -4.90 9.46 -1.10
CA TRP A 56 -4.18 9.21 -2.35
C TRP A 56 -4.58 7.87 -2.99
N PHE A 57 -4.75 6.79 -2.19
CA PHE A 57 -5.30 5.53 -2.69
C PHE A 57 -6.75 5.67 -3.17
N ILE A 58 -7.60 6.37 -2.42
CA ILE A 58 -9.00 6.60 -2.83
C ILE A 58 -9.06 7.39 -4.13
N LYS A 59 -8.19 8.39 -4.33
CA LYS A 59 -8.09 9.14 -5.59
C LYS A 59 -7.69 8.26 -6.78
N GLY A 60 -7.04 7.12 -6.54
CA GLY A 60 -6.49 6.27 -7.60
C GLY A 60 -5.15 6.76 -8.15
N SER A 61 -4.49 7.68 -7.44
CA SER A 61 -3.21 8.26 -7.86
C SER A 61 -2.08 7.24 -7.74
N THR A 62 -1.11 7.35 -8.64
CA THR A 62 0.12 6.54 -8.69
C THR A 62 1.39 7.38 -8.67
N ASN A 63 1.24 8.70 -8.56
CA ASN A 63 2.33 9.67 -8.46
C ASN A 63 2.70 9.90 -6.99
N SER A 64 3.89 9.42 -6.58
CA SER A 64 4.38 9.60 -5.20
C SER A 64 4.70 11.06 -4.85
N LYS A 65 5.00 11.91 -5.85
CA LYS A 65 5.34 13.33 -5.63
C LYS A 65 4.20 14.09 -4.98
N GLU A 66 2.94 13.71 -5.25
CA GLU A 66 1.76 14.31 -4.60
C GLU A 66 1.80 14.16 -3.07
N LEU A 67 2.34 13.02 -2.58
CA LEU A 67 2.54 12.77 -1.16
C LEU A 67 3.76 13.54 -0.63
N SER A 68 4.87 13.54 -1.39
CA SER A 68 6.11 14.23 -1.00
C SER A 68 5.89 15.73 -0.84
N GLU A 69 5.12 16.36 -1.75
CA GLU A 69 4.72 17.78 -1.68
C GLU A 69 3.92 18.12 -0.42
N ARG A 70 3.16 17.14 0.09
CA ARG A 70 2.39 17.26 1.35
C ARG A 70 3.22 16.91 2.59
N GLY A 71 4.51 16.61 2.41
CA GLY A 71 5.44 16.24 3.48
C GLY A 71 5.35 14.78 3.90
N VAL A 72 4.80 13.91 3.05
CA VAL A 72 4.68 12.46 3.28
C VAL A 72 5.63 11.72 2.35
N LYS A 73 6.75 11.23 2.89
CA LYS A 73 7.89 10.69 2.12
C LYS A 73 7.99 9.16 2.12
N ILE A 74 6.93 8.47 2.51
CA ILE A 74 6.95 7.02 2.74
C ILE A 74 7.18 6.21 1.45
N TRP A 75 6.90 6.80 0.27
CA TRP A 75 7.07 6.18 -1.04
C TRP A 75 8.28 6.71 -1.84
N ASP A 76 8.99 7.73 -1.36
CA ASP A 76 10.11 8.37 -2.08
C ASP A 76 11.20 7.35 -2.46
N ALA A 77 11.58 6.48 -1.51
CA ALA A 77 12.62 5.48 -1.75
C ALA A 77 12.23 4.45 -2.84
N ASN A 78 10.95 4.03 -2.85
CA ASN A 78 10.43 3.04 -3.79
C ASN A 78 10.09 3.62 -5.17
N SER A 79 10.07 4.94 -5.29
CA SER A 79 9.82 5.64 -6.56
C SER A 79 11.07 6.35 -7.11
N SER A 80 12.20 6.25 -6.40
CA SER A 80 13.49 6.81 -6.82
C SER A 80 13.99 6.18 -8.12
N ARG A 81 14.75 6.95 -8.90
CA ARG A 81 15.37 6.49 -10.16
C ARG A 81 16.15 5.18 -9.96
N ASP A 82 17.02 5.14 -8.95
CA ASP A 82 17.84 3.97 -8.61
C ASP A 82 17.00 2.71 -8.33
N PHE A 83 15.86 2.86 -7.65
CA PHE A 83 15.00 1.73 -7.31
C PHE A 83 14.22 1.23 -8.54
N LEU A 84 13.69 2.15 -9.34
CA LEU A 84 12.98 1.81 -10.57
C LEU A 84 13.92 1.11 -11.58
N ASP A 85 15.15 1.58 -11.72
CA ASP A 85 16.15 0.98 -12.62
C ASP A 85 16.56 -0.42 -12.15
N LYS A 86 16.72 -0.62 -10.84
CA LYS A 86 16.97 -1.97 -10.26
C LYS A 86 15.85 -2.96 -10.54
N LEU A 87 14.61 -2.48 -10.73
CA LEU A 87 13.47 -3.31 -11.11
C LEU A 87 13.28 -3.44 -12.62
N GLY A 88 14.14 -2.80 -13.43
CA GLY A 88 14.07 -2.82 -14.89
C GLY A 88 13.08 -1.82 -15.50
N PHE A 89 12.54 -0.89 -14.70
CA PHE A 89 11.58 0.13 -15.16
C PHE A 89 12.28 1.39 -15.69
N MET A 90 13.12 1.21 -16.71
CA MET A 90 13.94 2.30 -17.28
C MET A 90 13.13 3.43 -17.92
N SER A 91 11.91 3.14 -18.37
CA SER A 91 11.03 4.11 -19.05
C SER A 91 10.06 4.84 -18.13
N ARG A 92 9.88 4.38 -16.89
CA ARG A 92 8.96 5.03 -15.93
C ARG A 92 9.59 6.30 -15.39
N GLU A 93 8.81 7.36 -15.20
CA GLU A 93 9.29 8.60 -14.57
C GLU A 93 9.64 8.34 -13.10
N GLU A 94 10.65 9.05 -12.55
CA GLU A 94 10.84 9.08 -11.10
C GLU A 94 9.58 9.64 -10.43
N GLY A 95 9.09 8.96 -9.40
CA GLY A 95 7.80 9.24 -8.77
C GLY A 95 6.64 8.35 -9.24
N ASP A 96 6.76 7.71 -10.41
CA ASP A 96 5.74 6.81 -10.95
C ASP A 96 5.86 5.41 -10.31
N LEU A 97 4.93 5.10 -9.40
CA LEU A 97 4.89 3.81 -8.71
C LEU A 97 4.30 2.69 -9.60
N GLY A 98 3.73 3.03 -10.76
CA GLY A 98 2.98 2.11 -11.59
C GLY A 98 1.58 1.81 -11.05
N PRO A 99 0.93 0.73 -11.52
CA PRO A 99 -0.46 0.40 -11.17
C PRO A 99 -0.57 -0.22 -9.77
N VAL A 100 -0.21 0.54 -8.73
CA VAL A 100 -0.26 0.14 -7.31
C VAL A 100 -1.65 0.31 -6.71
N TYR A 101 -1.78 0.13 -5.39
CA TYR A 101 -3.04 0.02 -4.63
C TYR A 101 -4.18 0.89 -5.14
N GLY A 102 -4.03 2.22 -5.16
CA GLY A 102 -5.10 3.14 -5.56
C GLY A 102 -5.59 2.86 -6.98
N PHE A 103 -4.66 2.65 -7.92
CA PHE A 103 -5.01 2.26 -9.28
C PHE A 103 -5.79 0.95 -9.33
N GLN A 104 -5.39 -0.07 -8.57
CA GLN A 104 -6.14 -1.32 -8.52
C GLN A 104 -7.52 -1.15 -7.86
N TRP A 105 -7.69 -0.23 -6.92
CA TRP A 105 -8.99 0.02 -6.29
C TRP A 105 -9.98 0.68 -7.24
N ARG A 106 -9.51 1.62 -8.08
CA ARG A 106 -10.37 2.44 -8.95
C ARG A 106 -10.42 1.96 -10.41
N HIS A 107 -9.39 1.26 -10.87
CA HIS A 107 -9.14 0.92 -12.28
C HIS A 107 -8.63 -0.52 -12.46
N TYR A 108 -9.14 -1.48 -11.69
CA TYR A 108 -8.64 -2.85 -11.73
C TYR A 108 -8.72 -3.45 -13.14
N GLY A 109 -7.58 -3.93 -13.64
CA GLY A 109 -7.48 -4.55 -14.97
C GLY A 109 -7.36 -3.58 -16.15
N ALA A 110 -7.35 -2.27 -15.92
CA ALA A 110 -7.01 -1.29 -16.96
C ALA A 110 -5.53 -1.41 -17.36
N ASP A 111 -5.22 -1.12 -18.63
CA ASP A 111 -3.85 -1.12 -19.13
C ASP A 111 -3.16 0.19 -18.72
N TYR A 112 -2.16 0.07 -17.85
CA TYR A 112 -1.42 1.22 -17.32
C TYR A 112 -0.52 1.84 -18.37
N LYS A 113 -0.48 3.18 -18.42
CA LYS A 113 0.37 3.98 -19.31
C LYS A 113 1.44 4.71 -18.51
N ASP A 114 1.01 5.68 -17.72
CA ASP A 114 1.82 6.51 -16.83
C ASP A 114 0.96 7.09 -15.69
N MET A 115 1.60 7.77 -14.74
CA MET A 115 0.93 8.41 -13.61
C MET A 115 0.14 9.68 -13.94
N HIS A 116 0.22 10.20 -15.17
CA HIS A 116 -0.42 11.45 -15.59
C HIS A 116 -1.70 11.21 -16.42
N SER A 117 -1.87 9.99 -16.92
CA SER A 117 -2.99 9.59 -17.76
C SER A 117 -4.32 9.58 -16.98
N ASP A 118 -5.39 9.98 -17.66
CA ASP A 118 -6.75 9.81 -17.14
C ASP A 118 -7.26 8.39 -17.40
N TYR A 119 -7.58 7.68 -16.30
CA TYR A 119 -8.11 6.32 -16.32
C TYR A 119 -9.62 6.26 -16.02
N THR A 120 -10.31 7.40 -16.00
CA THR A 120 -11.76 7.48 -15.74
C THR A 120 -12.53 6.53 -16.67
N GLY A 121 -13.36 5.68 -16.06
CA GLY A 121 -14.17 4.69 -16.79
C GLY A 121 -13.39 3.47 -17.31
N GLN A 122 -12.10 3.36 -17.04
CA GLN A 122 -11.29 2.21 -17.43
C GLN A 122 -11.18 1.20 -16.28
N GLY A 123 -11.20 -0.09 -16.63
CA GLY A 123 -11.12 -1.19 -15.67
C GLY A 123 -12.37 -1.31 -14.78
N VAL A 124 -12.20 -1.89 -13.60
CA VAL A 124 -13.27 -2.06 -12.60
C VAL A 124 -13.00 -1.17 -11.39
N ASP A 125 -13.94 -0.27 -11.09
CA ASP A 125 -13.95 0.50 -9.85
C ASP A 125 -14.48 -0.36 -8.69
N GLN A 126 -13.55 -1.06 -8.03
CA GLN A 126 -13.86 -1.95 -6.91
C GLN A 126 -14.39 -1.17 -5.70
N LEU A 127 -13.83 0.01 -5.45
CA LEU A 127 -14.23 0.85 -4.31
C LEU A 127 -15.69 1.28 -4.45
N GLN A 128 -16.07 1.77 -5.62
CA GLN A 128 -17.45 2.17 -5.89
C GLN A 128 -18.41 0.97 -5.77
N LYS A 129 -18.04 -0.18 -6.34
CA LYS A 129 -18.83 -1.41 -6.23
C LYS A 129 -19.05 -1.85 -4.78
N VAL A 130 -18.01 -1.78 -3.95
CA VAL A 130 -18.09 -2.10 -2.52
C VAL A 130 -19.06 -1.13 -1.80
N ILE A 131 -18.91 0.18 -2.02
CA ILE A 131 -19.79 1.19 -1.43
C ILE A 131 -21.25 0.96 -1.82
N ASP A 132 -21.51 0.70 -3.10
CA ASP A 132 -22.86 0.46 -3.59
C ASP A 132 -23.46 -0.84 -3.04
N THR A 133 -22.64 -1.88 -2.89
CA THR A 133 -23.09 -3.15 -2.31
C THR A 133 -23.41 -2.98 -0.83
N ILE A 134 -22.59 -2.27 -0.05
CA ILE A 134 -22.88 -1.97 1.36
C ILE A 134 -24.20 -1.21 1.51
N LYS A 135 -24.46 -0.24 0.63
CA LYS A 135 -25.69 0.58 0.69
C LYS A 135 -26.95 -0.18 0.30
N ASN A 136 -26.86 -1.05 -0.70
CA ASN A 136 -28.03 -1.67 -1.32
C ASN A 136 -28.24 -3.15 -0.97
N ASN A 137 -27.19 -3.85 -0.56
CA ASN A 137 -27.20 -5.28 -0.20
C ASN A 137 -26.11 -5.61 0.85
N PRO A 138 -26.25 -5.11 2.09
CA PRO A 138 -25.20 -5.24 3.12
C PRO A 138 -24.88 -6.68 3.54
N ASP A 139 -25.82 -7.61 3.35
CA ASP A 139 -25.62 -9.03 3.67
C ASP A 139 -24.84 -9.79 2.59
N ASP A 140 -24.42 -9.11 1.52
CA ASP A 140 -23.62 -9.72 0.46
C ASP A 140 -22.25 -10.17 0.99
N ARG A 141 -21.91 -11.44 0.76
CA ARG A 141 -20.65 -12.06 1.21
C ARG A 141 -19.48 -11.81 0.25
N ARG A 142 -19.64 -10.97 -0.77
CA ARG A 142 -18.67 -10.66 -1.82
C ARG A 142 -18.24 -9.19 -1.81
N ILE A 143 -18.44 -8.51 -0.68
CA ILE A 143 -17.94 -7.15 -0.44
C ILE A 143 -16.43 -7.25 -0.17
N ILE A 144 -15.65 -7.35 -1.25
CA ILE A 144 -14.20 -7.54 -1.23
C ILE A 144 -13.56 -6.57 -2.22
N MET A 145 -12.44 -5.98 -1.81
CA MET A 145 -11.56 -5.20 -2.68
C MET A 145 -10.16 -5.82 -2.65
N CYS A 146 -9.56 -6.03 -3.82
CA CYS A 146 -8.26 -6.70 -3.96
C CYS A 146 -7.28 -5.82 -4.73
N ALA A 147 -6.11 -5.55 -4.15
CA ALA A 147 -5.01 -4.86 -4.83
C ALA A 147 -4.02 -5.83 -5.52
N TRP A 148 -4.21 -7.15 -5.37
CA TRP A 148 -3.35 -8.14 -6.00
C TRP A 148 -3.83 -8.44 -7.43
N ASN A 149 -3.01 -8.06 -8.41
CA ASN A 149 -3.27 -8.28 -9.82
C ASN A 149 -2.06 -8.96 -10.49
N PRO A 150 -2.13 -10.29 -10.77
CA PRO A 150 -1.03 -11.02 -11.38
C PRO A 150 -0.58 -10.50 -12.76
N LYS A 151 -1.48 -9.84 -13.51
CA LYS A 151 -1.17 -9.25 -14.82
C LYS A 151 -0.44 -7.91 -14.69
N GLY A 152 -0.48 -7.25 -13.54
CA GLY A 152 -0.02 -5.86 -13.32
C GLY A 152 1.50 -5.66 -13.41
N LYS A 153 2.08 -5.95 -14.58
CA LYS A 153 3.45 -5.63 -14.97
C LYS A 153 3.44 -4.43 -15.91
#